data_AF-A0A1M7KLZ5-F1
#
_entry.id   AF-A0A1M7KLZ5-F1
#
_cell.length_a   1.000
_cell.length_b   1.000
_cell.length_c   1.000
_cell.angle_alpha   90.00
_cell.angle_beta   90.00
_cell.angle_gamma   90.00
#
_symmetry.space_group_name_H-M   'P 1'
#
loop_
_entity.id
_entity.type
_entity.pdbx_description
1 polymer ?
#
loop_
_entity_poly.entity_id
_entity_poly.type
_entity_poly.pdbx_seq_one_letter_code
_entity_poly.pdbx_strand_id
1 'polypeptide(L)'
;MTEVLHLSILCMNIKERQLDFVMRMRLDFSGVVKDFVAGGQLSQVLTIHPGENTNLKEKKYDKTSSLMVRLLRIVLPGGEIEVLASSLEDENQYKHEIFKELYFESWKIKTYYDELKNKLKIEEFSGYSNQSIL
;
A
#
# COMPACT_ATOMS: atom_id res chain seq x y z
N MET A 1 16.27 1.34 -6.63
CA MET A 1 16.39 2.52 -5.73
C MET A 1 15.32 3.58 -5.99
N THR A 2 14.60 3.52 -7.12
CA THR A 2 13.55 4.48 -7.52
C THR A 2 12.22 4.30 -6.79
N GLU A 3 11.92 3.10 -6.28
CA GLU A 3 10.63 2.79 -5.65
C GLU A 3 10.44 3.41 -4.25
N VAL A 4 11.54 3.64 -3.52
CA VAL A 4 11.48 4.21 -2.15
C VAL A 4 11.05 5.68 -2.15
N LEU A 5 11.33 6.40 -3.24
CA LEU A 5 11.07 7.83 -3.37
C LEU A 5 9.57 8.16 -3.53
N HIS A 6 8.76 7.25 -4.07
CA HIS A 6 7.36 7.53 -4.37
C HIS A 6 6.38 7.22 -3.22
N LEU A 7 6.69 6.24 -2.37
CA LEU A 7 5.75 5.82 -1.32
C LEU A 7 5.60 6.87 -0.23
N SER A 8 6.71 7.46 0.24
CA SER A 8 6.67 8.52 1.26
C SER A 8 5.87 9.73 0.79
N ILE A 9 6.03 10.11 -0.48
CA ILE A 9 5.27 11.20 -1.11
C ILE A 9 3.78 10.86 -1.13
N LEU A 10 3.42 9.66 -1.60
CA LEU A 10 2.02 9.23 -1.69
C LEU A 10 1.36 9.26 -0.30
N CYS A 11 1.97 8.65 0.70
CA CYS A 11 1.47 8.63 2.06
C CYS A 11 1.29 10.06 2.63
N MET A 12 2.26 10.95 2.38
CA MET A 12 2.17 12.34 2.83
C MET A 12 1.05 13.11 2.13
N ASN A 13 0.85 12.95 0.81
CA ASN A 13 -0.26 13.61 0.11
C ASN A 13 -1.63 13.09 0.58
N ILE A 14 -1.76 11.80 0.90
CA ILE A 14 -3.02 11.24 1.43
C ILE A 14 -3.30 11.82 2.83
N LYS A 15 -2.28 11.90 3.69
CA LYS A 15 -2.43 12.46 5.04
C LYS A 15 -2.71 13.98 5.02
N GLU A 16 -2.12 14.72 4.09
CA GLU A 16 -2.45 16.14 3.86
C GLU A 16 -3.93 16.35 3.54
N ARG A 17 -4.57 15.37 2.88
CA ARG A 17 -6.01 15.37 2.59
C ARG A 17 -6.87 14.89 3.76
N GLN A 18 -6.25 14.63 4.92
CA GLN A 18 -6.91 14.09 6.11
C GLN A 18 -7.60 12.75 5.86
N LEU A 19 -7.02 11.94 4.98
CA LEU A 19 -7.49 10.60 4.68
C LEU A 19 -6.59 9.58 5.34
N ASP A 20 -7.19 8.49 5.80
CA ASP A 20 -6.45 7.32 6.24
C ASP A 20 -6.22 6.34 5.10
N PHE A 21 -5.17 5.53 5.23
CA PHE A 21 -4.81 4.55 4.23
C PHE A 21 -4.38 3.22 4.83
N VAL A 22 -4.50 2.20 3.99
CA VAL A 22 -3.86 0.89 4.14
C VAL A 22 -3.33 0.52 2.77
N MET A 23 -2.04 0.23 2.66
CA MET A 23 -1.39 -0.10 1.40
C MET A 23 -0.51 -1.32 1.57
N ARG A 24 -0.52 -2.21 0.58
CA ARG A 24 0.44 -3.32 0.51
C ARG A 24 1.83 -2.77 0.22
N MET A 25 2.81 -3.25 0.96
CA MET A 25 4.21 -2.91 0.78
C MET A 25 5.01 -4.14 0.38
N ARG A 26 5.96 -3.95 -0.54
CA ARG A 26 6.87 -5.03 -0.94
C ARG A 26 7.79 -5.42 0.22
N LEU A 27 8.04 -6.71 0.38
CA LEU A 27 8.93 -7.23 1.44
C LEU A 27 10.38 -6.74 1.29
N ASP A 28 10.81 -6.49 0.05
CA ASP A 28 12.16 -6.02 -0.27
C ASP A 28 12.28 -4.50 -0.39
N PHE A 29 11.23 -3.76 0.00
CA PHE A 29 11.13 -2.32 -0.17
C PHE A 29 12.25 -1.54 0.52
N SER A 30 12.59 -1.88 1.77
CA SER A 30 13.67 -1.25 2.53
C SER A 30 14.28 -2.22 3.54
N GLY A 31 15.46 -1.88 4.09
CA GLY A 31 16.09 -2.65 5.17
C GLY A 31 15.16 -2.80 6.37
N VAL A 32 14.48 -1.71 6.76
CA VAL A 32 13.52 -1.71 7.87
C VAL A 32 12.38 -2.71 7.67
N VAL A 33 11.86 -2.84 6.45
CA VAL A 33 10.80 -3.82 6.15
C VAL A 33 11.33 -5.25 6.24
N LYS A 34 12.54 -5.49 5.73
CA LYS A 34 13.18 -6.81 5.83
C LYS A 34 13.42 -7.19 7.29
N ASP A 35 13.90 -6.25 8.09
CA ASP A 35 14.16 -6.45 9.52
C ASP A 35 12.86 -6.71 10.29
N PHE A 36 11.79 -5.95 9.99
CA PHE A 36 10.46 -6.18 10.55
C PHE A 36 9.92 -7.58 10.23
N VAL A 37 10.04 -8.01 8.97
CA VAL A 37 9.61 -9.35 8.54
C VAL A 37 10.47 -10.43 9.19
N ALA A 38 11.79 -10.23 9.30
CA ALA A 38 12.68 -11.17 9.99
C ALA A 38 12.39 -11.23 11.50
N GLY A 39 11.99 -10.11 12.10
CA GLY A 39 11.73 -9.97 13.54
C GLY A 39 10.49 -10.70 14.06
N GLY A 40 9.60 -11.18 13.19
CA GLY A 40 8.46 -12.01 13.65
C GLY A 40 7.28 -11.23 14.23
N GLN A 41 7.39 -9.92 14.40
CA GLN A 41 6.38 -9.09 15.05
C GLN A 41 5.12 -8.95 14.19
N LEU A 42 3.95 -8.82 14.84
CA LEU A 42 2.67 -8.61 14.15
C LEU A 42 2.53 -7.18 13.62
N SER A 43 3.10 -6.21 14.33
CA SER A 43 3.05 -4.79 13.97
C SER A 43 4.27 -4.03 14.49
N GLN A 44 4.60 -2.94 13.80
CA GLN A 44 5.65 -2.01 14.20
C GLN A 44 5.30 -0.62 13.69
N VAL A 45 5.29 0.39 14.57
CA VAL A 45 5.17 1.79 14.15
C VAL A 45 6.56 2.32 13.81
N LEU A 46 6.67 3.00 12.68
CA LEU A 46 7.89 3.64 12.23
C LEU A 46 7.61 5.04 11.72
N THR A 47 8.65 5.87 11.70
CA THR A 47 8.59 7.22 11.15
C THR A 47 9.25 7.22 9.78
N ILE A 48 8.52 7.67 8.75
CA ILE A 48 9.07 7.89 7.42
C ILE A 48 9.29 9.37 7.13
N HIS A 49 10.33 9.63 6.36
CA HIS A 49 10.69 10.95 5.84
C HIS A 49 10.66 10.95 4.31
N PRO A 50 10.53 12.11 3.65
CA PRO A 50 10.68 12.17 2.21
C PRO A 50 12.08 11.72 1.80
N GLY A 51 12.17 10.87 0.77
CA GLY A 51 13.47 10.40 0.28
C GLY A 51 14.37 11.55 -0.18
N GLU A 52 15.68 11.40 -0.04
CA GLU A 52 16.68 12.46 -0.25
C GLU A 52 16.58 13.11 -1.64
N ASN A 53 16.38 12.32 -2.69
CA ASN A 53 16.27 12.79 -4.08
C ASN A 53 14.86 13.22 -4.51
N THR A 54 13.92 13.37 -3.56
CA THR A 54 12.55 13.81 -3.85
C THR A 54 12.50 15.30 -4.17
N ASN A 55 11.86 15.67 -5.28
CA ASN A 55 11.49 17.05 -5.56
C ASN A 55 10.24 17.43 -4.73
N LEU A 56 10.41 18.37 -3.79
CA LEU A 56 9.37 18.87 -2.91
C LEU A 56 8.94 20.30 -3.24
N LYS A 57 9.38 20.84 -4.38
CA LYS A 57 8.93 22.17 -4.82
C LYS A 57 7.40 22.13 -4.97
N GLU A 58 6.73 23.12 -4.38
CA GLU A 58 5.26 23.25 -4.37
C GLU A 58 4.49 22.28 -3.46
N LYS A 59 5.17 21.49 -2.62
CA LYS A 59 4.53 20.68 -1.56
C LYS A 59 4.44 21.46 -0.24
N LYS A 60 3.47 21.12 0.62
CA LYS A 60 3.33 21.76 1.95
C LYS A 60 4.25 21.13 3.01
N TYR A 61 4.95 20.04 2.68
CA TYR A 61 5.96 19.38 3.50
C TYR A 61 7.36 19.53 2.90
N ASP A 62 8.35 19.48 3.78
CA ASP A 62 9.77 19.56 3.47
C ASP A 62 10.52 18.27 3.89
N LYS A 63 11.84 18.27 3.78
CA LYS A 63 12.68 17.12 4.14
C LYS A 63 12.67 16.76 5.62
N THR A 64 12.34 17.73 6.48
CA THR A 64 12.27 17.52 7.94
C THR A 64 10.91 16.98 8.36
N SER A 65 9.90 17.14 7.51
CA SER A 65 8.58 16.58 7.70
C SER A 65 8.66 15.07 7.84
N SER A 66 7.79 14.54 8.69
CA SER A 66 7.76 13.12 9.00
C SER A 66 6.32 12.62 9.08
N LEU A 67 6.13 11.34 8.81
CA LEU A 67 4.86 10.66 8.92
C LEU A 67 5.06 9.37 9.69
N MET A 68 4.25 9.16 10.72
CA MET A 68 4.19 7.87 11.40
C MET A 68 3.33 6.91 10.59
N VAL A 69 3.83 5.69 10.43
CA VAL A 69 3.19 4.62 9.67
C VAL A 69 3.33 3.34 10.47
N ARG A 70 2.22 2.62 10.62
CA ARG A 70 2.20 1.30 11.21
C ARG A 70 2.39 0.24 10.13
N LEU A 71 3.43 -0.56 10.29
CA LEU A 71 3.60 -1.80 9.55
C LEU A 71 2.81 -2.91 10.22
N LEU A 72 2.20 -3.77 9.41
CA LEU A 72 1.43 -4.92 9.84
C LEU A 72 1.88 -6.14 9.03
N ARG A 73 2.18 -7.22 9.72
CA ARG A 73 2.60 -8.50 9.12
C ARG A 73 1.41 -9.44 9.00
N ILE A 74 0.94 -9.66 7.78
CA ILE A 74 -0.18 -10.55 7.50
C ILE A 74 0.37 -11.92 7.05
N VAL A 75 0.11 -12.97 7.83
CA VAL A 75 0.42 -14.35 7.44
C VAL A 75 -0.77 -14.94 6.70
N LEU A 76 -0.56 -15.30 5.44
CA LEU A 76 -1.55 -15.92 4.57
C LEU A 76 -1.72 -17.42 4.90
N PRO A 77 -2.85 -18.04 4.51
CA PRO A 77 -3.08 -19.48 4.75
C PRO A 77 -1.99 -20.40 4.19
N GLY A 78 -1.32 -19.99 3.11
CA GLY A 78 -0.18 -20.73 2.53
C GLY A 78 1.16 -20.54 3.24
N GLY A 79 1.20 -19.77 4.33
CA GLY A 79 2.43 -19.45 5.06
C GLY A 79 3.22 -18.27 4.49
N GLU A 80 2.80 -17.73 3.34
CA GLU A 80 3.37 -16.51 2.77
C GLU A 80 3.11 -15.30 3.67
N ILE A 81 4.04 -14.34 3.65
CA ILE A 81 3.98 -13.13 4.46
C ILE A 81 3.72 -11.94 3.54
N GLU A 82 2.76 -11.13 3.94
CA GLU A 82 2.46 -9.84 3.32
C GLU A 82 2.65 -8.74 4.34
N VAL A 83 3.14 -7.59 3.90
CA VAL A 83 3.28 -6.41 4.76
C VAL A 83 2.31 -5.34 4.29
N LEU A 84 1.54 -4.81 5.23
CA LEU A 84 0.71 -3.62 5.03
C LEU A 84 1.34 -2.43 5.76
N ALA A 85 1.21 -1.26 5.16
CA ALA A 85 1.53 0.03 5.74
C ALA A 85 0.23 0.82 5.94
N SER A 86 0.00 1.35 7.14
CA SER A 86 -1.21 2.12 7.46
C SER A 86 -0.90 3.39 8.24
N SER A 87 -1.74 4.42 8.05
CA SER A 87 -1.77 5.61 8.90
C SER A 87 -2.51 5.42 10.23
N LEU A 88 -3.08 4.23 10.46
CA LEU A 88 -3.85 3.88 11.66
C LEU A 88 -2.93 3.21 12.68
N GLU A 89 -2.44 4.01 13.63
CA GLU A 89 -1.33 3.63 14.52
C GLU A 89 -1.77 3.01 15.85
N ASP A 90 -2.95 3.39 16.35
CA ASP A 90 -3.46 2.92 17.65
C ASP A 90 -3.86 1.45 17.59
N GLU A 91 -3.11 0.58 18.29
CA GLU A 91 -3.34 -0.86 18.30
C GLU A 91 -4.59 -1.26 19.10
N ASN A 92 -4.99 -0.45 20.07
CA ASN A 92 -6.20 -0.69 20.87
C ASN A 92 -7.46 -0.39 20.07
N GLN A 93 -7.42 0.69 19.28
CA GLN A 93 -8.52 1.07 18.41
C GLN A 93 -8.57 0.24 17.13
N TYR A 94 -7.42 0.00 16.50
CA TYR A 94 -7.30 -0.69 15.22
C TYR A 94 -6.52 -1.99 15.40
N LYS A 95 -7.26 -3.06 15.71
CA LYS A 95 -6.67 -4.38 15.98
C LYS A 95 -6.04 -4.98 14.72
N HIS A 96 -5.13 -5.92 14.89
CA HIS A 96 -4.43 -6.54 13.76
C HIS A 96 -5.39 -7.30 12.82
N GLU A 97 -6.41 -7.94 13.37
CA GLU A 97 -7.34 -8.82 12.65
C GLU A 97 -8.11 -8.10 11.55
N ILE A 98 -8.52 -6.84 11.79
CA ILE A 98 -9.25 -6.05 10.79
C ILE A 98 -8.41 -5.80 9.52
N PHE A 99 -7.09 -5.69 9.66
CA PHE A 99 -6.21 -5.49 8.50
C PHE A 99 -6.02 -6.77 7.70
N LYS A 100 -6.04 -7.92 8.37
CA LYS A 100 -6.05 -9.22 7.68
C LYS A 100 -7.31 -9.37 6.83
N GLU A 101 -8.47 -9.01 7.38
CA GLU A 101 -9.74 -9.01 6.63
C GLU A 101 -9.69 -8.03 5.44
N LEU A 102 -9.25 -6.79 5.66
CA LEU A 102 -9.12 -5.77 4.61
C LEU A 102 -8.17 -6.19 3.47
N TYR A 103 -7.09 -6.93 3.78
CA TYR A 103 -6.21 -7.50 2.76
C TYR A 103 -6.99 -8.43 1.82
N PHE A 104 -7.83 -9.31 2.36
CA PHE A 104 -8.62 -10.23 1.56
C PHE A 104 -9.72 -9.54 0.76
N GLU A 105 -10.34 -8.48 1.29
CA GLU A 105 -11.30 -7.67 0.52
C GLU A 105 -10.66 -7.04 -0.73
N SER A 106 -9.40 -6.58 -0.61
CA SER A 106 -8.65 -6.05 -1.75
C SER A 106 -8.39 -7.12 -2.82
N TRP A 107 -8.21 -8.38 -2.42
CA TRP A 107 -8.04 -9.49 -3.35
C TRP A 107 -9.32 -9.78 -4.15
N LYS A 108 -10.50 -9.67 -3.53
CA LYS A 108 -11.78 -9.89 -4.22
C LYS A 108 -11.96 -8.95 -5.41
N ILE A 109 -11.53 -7.69 -5.29
CA ILE A 109 -11.57 -6.72 -6.39
C ILE A 109 -10.71 -7.20 -7.57
N LYS A 110 -9.50 -7.70 -7.29
CA LYS A 110 -8.62 -8.25 -8.33
C LYS A 110 -9.26 -9.46 -9.00
N THR A 111 -9.89 -10.36 -8.24
CA THR A 111 -10.63 -11.49 -8.80
C THR A 111 -11.77 -11.02 -9.70
N TYR A 112 -12.51 -9.99 -9.30
CA TYR A 112 -13.58 -9.43 -10.14
C TYR A 112 -13.04 -8.89 -11.48
N TYR A 113 -11.93 -8.15 -11.48
CA TYR A 113 -11.29 -7.72 -12.73
C TYR A 113 -10.81 -8.90 -13.59
N ASP A 114 -10.31 -9.96 -12.98
CA ASP A 114 -9.93 -11.18 -13.69
C ASP A 114 -11.14 -11.84 -14.39
N GLU A 115 -12.30 -11.85 -13.73
CA GLU A 115 -13.54 -12.33 -14.34
C GLU A 115 -13.99 -11.47 -15.51
N LEU A 116 -13.94 -10.14 -15.38
CA LEU A 116 -14.27 -9.23 -16.48
C LEU A 116 -13.37 -9.48 -17.70
N LYS A 117 -12.06 -9.61 -17.48
CA LYS A 117 -11.08 -9.78 -18.56
C LYS A 117 -11.12 -11.17 -19.18
N ASN A 118 -11.14 -12.22 -18.37
CA ASN A 118 -10.94 -13.58 -18.86
C ASN A 118 -12.25 -14.32 -19.15
N LYS A 119 -13.32 -14.06 -18.39
CA LYS A 119 -14.62 -14.70 -18.61
C LYS A 119 -15.49 -13.88 -19.56
N LEU A 120 -15.61 -12.57 -19.31
CA LEU A 120 -16.41 -11.69 -20.16
C LEU A 120 -15.64 -11.13 -21.35
N LYS A 121 -14.31 -11.28 -21.39
CA LYS A 121 -13.47 -10.87 -22.52
C LYS A 121 -13.72 -9.42 -22.93
N ILE A 122 -13.92 -8.54 -21.96
CA ILE A 122 -14.25 -7.12 -22.22
C ILE A 122 -13.16 -6.39 -23.01
N GLU A 123 -11.95 -6.96 -23.07
CA GLU A 123 -10.81 -6.44 -23.83
C GLU A 123 -10.76 -6.98 -25.28
N GLU A 124 -11.59 -7.96 -25.66
CA GLU A 124 -11.63 -8.56 -27.00
C GLU A 124 -12.64 -7.84 -27.92
N PHE A 125 -12.41 -6.55 -28.20
CA PHE A 125 -13.19 -5.80 -29.18
C PHE A 125 -12.46 -5.66 -30.53
N SER A 126 -13.20 -5.73 -31.64
CA SER A 126 -12.67 -5.58 -33.00
C SER A 126 -13.09 -4.26 -33.67
N GLY A 127 -13.65 -3.32 -32.91
CA GLY A 127 -14.14 -2.06 -33.44
C GLY A 127 -13.03 -1.05 -33.69
N TYR A 128 -13.17 -0.26 -34.76
CA TYR A 128 -12.14 0.68 -35.24
C TYR A 128 -12.27 2.11 -34.66
N SER A 129 -13.24 2.36 -33.78
CA SER A 129 -13.45 3.68 -33.15
C SER A 129 -13.39 3.60 -31.63
N ASN A 130 -13.01 4.69 -30.96
CA ASN A 130 -12.96 4.76 -29.49
C ASN A 130 -14.33 4.52 -28.84
N GLN A 131 -15.43 4.76 -29.56
CA GLN A 131 -16.80 4.47 -29.12
C GLN A 131 -17.16 2.99 -29.20
N SER A 132 -16.30 2.17 -29.83
CA SER A 132 -16.47 0.72 -29.92
C SER A 132 -15.84 -0.03 -28.73
N ILE A 133 -15.25 0.71 -27.78
CA ILE A 133 -14.77 0.20 -26.50
C ILE A 133 -15.95 0.29 -25.51
N LEU A 134 -16.25 -0.82 -24.85
CA LEU A 134 -17.25 -0.91 -23.77
C LEU A 134 -16.74 -0.24 -22.48
#